data_AF-A0A6P5ZD19-F1
#
_entry.id   AF-A0A6P5ZD19-F1
#
_cell.length_a   1.000
_cell.length_b   1.000
_cell.length_c   1.000
_cell.angle_alpha   90.00
_cell.angle_beta   90.00
_cell.angle_gamma   90.00
#
_symmetry.space_group_name_H-M   'P 1'
#
loop_
_entity.id
_entity.type
_entity.pdbx_description
1 polymer ?
#
loop_
_entity_poly.entity_id
_entity_poly.type
_entity_poly.pdbx_seq_one_letter_code
_entity_poly.pdbx_strand_id
1 'polypeptide(L)' 'MCLVFVCDEDERVISRQPAPGACPYCGGMVQAMDVESQWRFCFLPLYFRTKRRYYCSLCTRRLVVQ' A
#
# COMPACT_ATOMS: atom_id res chain seq x y z
N MET A 1 30.81 -0.33 20.93
CA MET A 1 30.02 -1.09 19.93
C MET A 1 28.84 -0.22 19.53
N CYS A 2 28.86 0.37 18.34
CA CYS A 2 27.77 1.20 17.85
C CYS A 2 26.78 0.32 17.11
N LEU A 3 25.65 -0.01 17.74
CA LEU A 3 24.50 -0.58 17.06
C LEU A 3 23.86 0.53 16.23
N VAL A 4 24.37 0.78 15.03
CA VAL A 4 23.65 1.53 14.01
C VAL A 4 22.44 0.69 13.62
N PHE A 5 21.35 0.88 14.36
CA PHE A 5 20.06 0.30 14.02
C PHE A 5 19.55 0.98 12.75
N VAL A 6 19.83 0.35 11.62
CA VAL A 6 19.22 0.70 10.34
C VAL A 6 17.80 0.13 10.38
N CYS A 7 16.86 0.97 10.82
CA CYS A 7 15.42 0.74 10.64
C CYS A 7 15.06 1.19 9.23
N ASP A 8 14.69 0.25 8.37
CA ASP A 8 14.26 0.50 7.00
C ASP A 8 12.82 -0.03 6.82
N GLU A 9 11.92 0.81 6.31
CA GLU A 9 10.54 0.41 5.97
C GLU A 9 10.43 0.35 4.44
N ASP A 10 10.33 -0.87 3.90
CA ASP A 10 10.21 -1.13 2.47
C ASP A 10 8.72 -1.26 2.12
N GLU A 11 8.17 -0.35 1.32
CA GLU A 11 6.79 -0.46 0.81
C GLU A 11 6.80 -1.03 -0.62
N ARG A 12 6.21 -2.22 -0.80
CA ARG A 12 6.10 -2.90 -2.09
C ARG A 12 4.64 -3.14 -2.48
N VAL A 13 4.30 -2.86 -3.73
CA VAL A 13 2.98 -3.22 -4.28
C VAL A 13 2.98 -4.71 -4.62
N ILE A 14 2.12 -5.48 -3.96
CA ILE A 14 1.98 -6.93 -4.18
C ILE A 14 0.97 -7.21 -5.27
N SER A 15 -0.15 -6.50 -5.27
CA SER A 15 -1.26 -6.82 -6.16
C SER A 15 -2.03 -5.57 -6.57
N ARG A 16 -2.57 -5.62 -7.79
CA ARG A 16 -3.50 -4.61 -8.32
C ARG A 16 -4.72 -5.36 -8.80
N GLN A 17 -5.85 -5.15 -8.14
CA GLN A 17 -7.11 -5.83 -8.45
C GLN A 17 -8.20 -4.80 -8.70
N PRO A 18 -9.08 -4.99 -9.69
CA PRO A 18 -10.27 -4.17 -9.81
C PRO A 18 -11.15 -4.39 -8.56
N ALA A 19 -11.62 -3.30 -7.97
CA ALA A 19 -12.48 -3.34 -6.80
C ALA A 19 -13.92 -3.03 -7.22
N PRO A 20 -14.93 -3.70 -6.62
CA PRO A 20 -16.31 -3.33 -6.84
C PRO A 20 -16.58 -1.93 -6.27
N GLY A 21 -17.21 -1.08 -7.05
CA GLY A 21 -17.56 0.29 -6.67
C GLY A 21 -17.19 1.32 -7.74
N ALA A 22 -17.80 2.50 -7.62
CA ALA A 22 -17.52 3.64 -8.46
C ALA A 22 -16.88 4.75 -7.64
N CYS A 23 -15.95 5.49 -8.24
CA CYS A 23 -15.34 6.65 -7.63
C CYS A 23 -16.44 7.71 -7.34
N PRO A 24 -16.58 8.19 -6.10
CA PRO A 24 -17.63 9.17 -5.75
C PRO A 24 -17.44 10.52 -6.45
N TYR A 25 -16.26 10.79 -7.01
CA TYR A 25 -15.95 12.06 -7.68
C TYR A 25 -16.20 12.04 -9.18
N CYS A 26 -15.93 10.92 -9.86
CA CYS A 26 -16.00 10.86 -11.33
C CYS A 26 -16.81 9.66 -11.87
N GLY A 27 -17.35 8.80 -11.00
CA GLY A 27 -18.08 7.59 -11.40
C GLY A 27 -17.21 6.48 -12.00
N GLY A 28 -15.89 6.68 -12.10
CA GLY A 28 -14.96 5.71 -12.70
C GLY A 28 -14.73 4.45 -11.87
N MET A 29 -14.25 3.40 -12.51
CA MET A 29 -13.93 2.13 -11.85
C MET A 29 -12.82 2.31 -10.79
N VAL A 30 -13.01 1.65 -9.65
CA VAL A 30 -12.06 1.64 -8.53
C VAL A 30 -11.11 0.45 -8.68
N GLN A 31 -9.83 0.71 -8.40
CA GLN A 31 -8.77 -0.29 -8.36
C GLN A 31 -8.25 -0.38 -6.92
N ALA A 32 -8.24 -1.59 -6.36
CA ALA A 32 -7.53 -1.90 -5.13
C ALA A 32 -6.06 -2.20 -5.45
N MET A 33 -5.16 -1.57 -4.71
CA MET A 33 -3.74 -1.88 -4.67
C MET A 33 -3.37 -2.39 -3.27
N ASP A 34 -2.93 -3.63 -3.20
CA ASP A 34 -2.40 -4.21 -1.98
C ASP A 34 -0.91 -3.87 -1.88
N VAL A 35 -0.55 -3.08 -0.87
CA VAL A 35 0.80 -2.63 -0.58
C VAL A 35 1.27 -3.35 0.67
N GLU A 36 2.33 -4.13 0.57
CA GLU A 36 3.01 -4.71 1.73
C GLU A 36 4.13 -3.79 2.19
N SER A 37 4.04 -3.34 3.43
CA SER A 37 5.11 -2.66 4.13
C SER A 37 5.91 -3.71 4.91
N GLN A 38 7.16 -3.91 4.55
CA GLN A 38 8.10 -4.78 5.26
C GLN A 38 9.02 -3.92 6.13
N TRP A 39 9.03 -4.19 7.43
CA TRP A 39 9.97 -3.60 8.37
C TRP A 39 11.23 -4.43 8.45
N ARG A 40 12.37 -3.82 8.15
CA ARG A 40 13.69 -4.42 8.24
C ARG A 40 14.51 -3.73 9.31
N PHE A 41 15.20 -4.52 10.10
CA PHE A 41 16.06 -4.04 11.16
C PHE A 41 17.36 -4.81 11.11
N CYS A 42 18.48 -4.09 10.90
CA CYS A 42 19.79 -4.71 10.75
C CYS A 42 19.77 -5.87 9.73
N PHE A 43 19.13 -5.66 8.58
CA PHE A 43 19.00 -6.64 7.48
C PHE A 43 18.07 -7.85 7.73
N LEU A 44 17.42 -7.94 8.89
CA LEU A 44 16.43 -8.99 9.17
C LEU A 44 15.00 -8.47 8.95
N PRO A 45 14.14 -9.20 8.20
CA PRO A 45 12.71 -8.94 8.15
C PRO A 45 12.11 -9.14 9.55
N LEU A 46 11.63 -8.09 10.20
CA LEU A 46 10.97 -8.21 11.51
C LEU A 46 9.46 -8.36 11.37
N TYR A 47 8.86 -7.65 10.42
CA TYR A 47 7.41 -7.54 10.35
C TYR A 47 6.93 -7.24 8.93
N PHE A 48 5.85 -7.88 8.51
CA PHE A 48 5.18 -7.62 7.24
C PHE A 48 3.77 -7.10 7.52
N ARG A 49 3.43 -5.97 6.92
CA ARG A 49 2.12 -5.34 7.06
C ARG A 49 1.51 -5.09 5.68
N THR A 50 0.52 -5.88 5.32
CA THR A 50 -0.26 -5.63 4.10
C THR A 50 -1.32 -4.57 4.36
N LYS A 51 -1.29 -3.49 3.57
CA LYS A 51 -2.25 -2.38 3.58
C LYS A 51 -2.93 -2.33 2.20
N ARG A 52 -4.25 -2.40 2.18
CA ARG A 52 -5.03 -2.21 0.96
C ARG A 52 -5.34 -0.74 0.73
N ARG A 53 -4.89 -0.19 -0.40
CA ARG A 53 -5.15 1.19 -0.82
C ARG A 53 -6.07 1.17 -2.03
N TYR A 54 -7.12 2.00 -2.05
CA TYR A 54 -8.01 2.10 -3.21
C TYR A 54 -7.67 3.34 -4.02
N TYR A 55 -7.73 3.23 -5.34
CA TYR A 55 -7.50 4.33 -6.27
C TYR A 55 -8.54 4.30 -7.38
N CYS A 56 -8.95 5.45 -7.89
CA CYS A 56 -9.71 5.48 -9.12
C CYS A 56 -8.77 5.29 -10.31
N SER A 57 -9.11 4.39 -11.24
CA SER A 57 -8.33 4.20 -12.47
C SER A 57 -8.39 5.40 -13.43
N LEU A 58 -9.45 6.20 -13.38
CA LEU A 58 -9.64 7.36 -14.26
C LEU A 58 -8.96 8.60 -13.71
N CYS A 59 -9.29 8.98 -12.47
CA CYS A 59 -8.77 10.22 -11.88
C CYS A 59 -7.52 9.99 -11.02
N THR A 60 -7.05 8.74 -10.85
CA THR A 60 -5.88 8.36 -10.04
C THR A 60 -5.93 8.82 -8.58
N ARG A 61 -7.09 9.33 -8.13
CA ARG A 61 -7.28 9.77 -6.74
C ARG A 61 -7.32 8.58 -5.80
N ARG A 62 -6.64 8.73 -4.67
CA ARG A 62 -6.72 7.80 -3.56
C ARG A 62 -8.10 7.87 -2.92
N LEU A 63 -8.74 6.71 -2.78
CA LEU A 63 -9.99 6.52 -2.08
C LEU A 63 -9.68 5.90 -0.73
N VAL A 64 -10.17 6.53 0.34
CA VAL A 64 -10.07 6.02 1.70
C VAL A 64 -11.46 5.55 2.08
N VAL A 65 -11.61 4.26 2.37
CA VAL A 65 -12.84 3.73 2.96
C VAL A 65 -12.85 4.24 4.40
N GLN A 66 -13.78 5.14 4.72
CA GLN A 66 -14.03 5.59 6.10
C GLN A 66 -14.74 4.51 6.89
#